data_AF-A0A7C1A837-F1
#
_entry.id   AF-A0A7C1A837-F1
#
_cell.length_a   1.000
_cell.length_b   1.000
_cell.length_c   1.000
_cell.angle_alpha   90.00
_cell.angle_beta   90.00
_cell.angle_gamma   90.00
#
_symmetry.space_group_name_H-M   'P 1'
#
loop_
_entity.id
_entity.type
_entity.pdbx_description
1 polymer ?
#
loop_
_entity_poly.entity_id
_entity_poly.type
_entity_poly.pdbx_seq_one_letter_code
_entity_poly.pdbx_strand_id
1 'polypeptide(L)'
;INWVVVGIGINANIEHQDFPEDIQENTISLKEVSGKEVLRVMLIQTFLQEFEKYYDKFKRKEFLSILEEWKLNSHTLGKKVRVDMGEKIITGEAVNINEEGALILKKEDGKLINIISGTICK
;
A
#
# COMPACT_ATOMS: atom_id res chain seq x y z
N ILE A 1 20.87 7.88 -11.12
CA ILE A 1 20.34 6.58 -10.65
C ILE A 1 20.22 5.70 -11.88
N ASN A 2 20.85 4.54 -11.91
CA ASN A 2 20.88 3.70 -13.11
C ASN A 2 19.87 2.54 -13.06
N TRP A 3 19.47 2.11 -11.85
CA TRP A 3 18.58 0.98 -11.62
C TRP A 3 17.77 1.20 -10.34
N VAL A 4 16.62 0.54 -10.25
CA VAL A 4 15.79 0.45 -9.04
C VAL A 4 15.52 -1.04 -8.79
N VAL A 5 15.76 -1.50 -7.56
CA VAL A 5 15.46 -2.87 -7.13
C VAL A 5 14.19 -2.83 -6.31
N VAL A 6 13.16 -3.58 -6.73
CA VAL A 6 11.86 -3.63 -6.06
C VAL A 6 11.64 -5.04 -5.51
N GLY A 7 11.47 -5.16 -4.19
CA GLY A 7 11.07 -6.40 -3.53
C GLY A 7 9.56 -6.42 -3.31
N ILE A 8 8.91 -7.52 -3.70
CA ILE A 8 7.46 -7.74 -3.52
C ILE A 8 7.26 -9.08 -2.81
N GLY A 9 6.52 -9.06 -1.70
CA GLY A 9 6.10 -10.25 -0.97
C GLY A 9 4.58 -10.42 -1.03
N ILE A 10 4.10 -11.63 -1.29
CA ILE A 10 2.67 -11.97 -1.30
C ILE A 10 2.48 -13.28 -0.52
N ASN A 11 1.67 -13.23 0.54
CA ASN A 11 1.31 -14.42 1.32
C ASN A 11 0.29 -15.25 0.53
N ALA A 12 0.74 -16.28 -0.20
CA ALA A 12 -0.13 -17.08 -1.06
C ALA A 12 -0.86 -18.21 -0.31
N ASN A 13 -0.12 -19.23 0.15
CA ASN A 13 -0.66 -20.48 0.71
C ASN A 13 -0.17 -20.76 2.14
N ILE A 14 0.18 -19.72 2.89
CA ILE A 14 0.62 -19.86 4.29
C ILE A 14 -0.63 -20.10 5.14
N GLU A 15 -0.61 -21.14 5.98
CA GLU A 15 -1.69 -21.36 6.95
C GLU A 15 -1.61 -20.32 8.06
N HIS A 16 -2.77 -19.87 8.56
CA HIS A 16 -2.82 -18.82 9.57
C HIS A 16 -1.97 -19.14 10.82
N GLN A 17 -2.02 -20.40 11.26
CA GLN A 17 -1.26 -20.90 12.40
C GLN A 17 0.26 -20.90 12.21
N ASP A 18 0.75 -20.80 10.97
CA ASP A 18 2.19 -20.81 10.67
C ASP A 18 2.81 -19.41 10.75
N PHE A 19 1.99 -18.35 10.85
CA PHE A 19 2.51 -17.02 11.14
C PHE A 19 2.98 -16.93 12.59
N PRO A 20 4.05 -16.17 12.90
CA PRO A 20 4.41 -15.82 14.26
C PRO A 20 3.24 -15.18 15.04
N GLU A 21 3.06 -15.57 16.31
CA GLU A 21 1.92 -15.13 17.14
C GLU A 21 1.76 -13.61 17.21
N ASP A 22 2.86 -12.86 17.18
CA ASP A 22 2.89 -11.40 17.28
C ASP A 22 2.34 -10.68 16.05
N ILE A 23 2.21 -11.36 14.90
CA ILE A 23 1.68 -10.78 13.66
C ILE A 23 0.42 -11.48 13.13
N GLN A 24 0.01 -12.61 13.72
CA GLN A 24 -1.13 -13.42 13.28
C GLN A 24 -2.40 -12.58 13.12
N GLU A 25 -2.77 -11.77 14.12
CA GLU A 25 -4.02 -10.98 14.13
C GLU A 25 -4.13 -10.01 12.93
N ASN A 26 -3.00 -9.50 12.44
CA ASN A 26 -2.96 -8.50 11.38
C ASN A 26 -2.47 -9.05 10.03
N THR A 27 -2.33 -10.36 9.91
CA THR A 27 -1.79 -11.02 8.72
C THR A 27 -2.79 -12.02 8.15
N ILE A 28 -2.87 -12.08 6.82
CA ILE A 28 -3.72 -13.02 6.10
C ILE A 28 -3.02 -13.54 4.84
N SER A 29 -3.40 -14.72 4.36
CA SER A 29 -2.96 -15.28 3.09
C SER A 29 -4.08 -15.31 2.03
N LEU A 30 -3.70 -15.34 0.76
CA LEU A 30 -4.67 -15.44 -0.35
C LEU A 30 -5.48 -16.74 -0.28
N LYS A 31 -4.88 -17.84 0.18
CA LYS A 31 -5.57 -19.10 0.42
C LYS A 31 -6.69 -18.95 1.44
N GLU A 32 -6.43 -18.25 2.54
CA GLU A 32 -7.43 -17.99 3.58
C GLU A 32 -8.60 -17.15 3.04
N VAL A 33 -8.31 -16.05 2.33
CA VAL A 33 -9.34 -15.18 1.75
C VAL A 33 -10.18 -15.90 0.68
N SER A 34 -9.53 -16.68 -0.18
CA SER A 34 -10.20 -17.33 -1.33
C SER A 34 -10.80 -18.70 -1.02
N GLY A 35 -10.47 -19.28 0.14
CA GLY A 35 -10.90 -20.61 0.56
C GLY A 35 -10.28 -21.77 -0.22
N LYS A 36 -9.27 -21.53 -1.07
CA LYS A 36 -8.64 -22.55 -1.92
C LYS A 36 -7.15 -22.30 -2.12
N GLU A 37 -6.43 -23.36 -2.46
CA GLU A 37 -5.00 -23.24 -2.76
C GLU A 37 -4.75 -22.37 -4.00
N VAL A 38 -3.78 -21.46 -3.89
CA VAL A 38 -3.38 -20.55 -4.95
C VAL A 38 -2.25 -21.15 -5.76
N LEU A 39 -2.44 -21.24 -7.08
CA LEU A 39 -1.38 -21.61 -8.01
C LEU A 39 -0.38 -20.46 -8.14
N ARG A 40 0.75 -20.54 -7.43
CA ARG A 40 1.76 -19.47 -7.40
C ARG A 40 2.29 -19.07 -8.78
N VAL A 41 2.39 -20.02 -9.71
CA VAL A 41 2.80 -19.74 -11.11
C VAL A 41 1.79 -18.84 -11.81
N MET A 42 0.49 -19.13 -11.65
CA MET A 42 -0.57 -18.29 -12.21
C MET A 42 -0.59 -16.92 -11.52
N LEU A 43 -0.43 -16.88 -10.19
CA LEU A 43 -0.38 -15.63 -9.43
C LEU A 43 0.74 -14.71 -9.94
N ILE A 44 1.96 -15.21 -10.10
CA ILE A 44 3.08 -14.39 -10.54
C ILE A 44 2.94 -13.95 -11.99
N GLN A 45 2.39 -14.79 -12.88
CA GLN A 45 2.12 -14.41 -14.26
C GLN A 45 1.12 -13.26 -14.34
N THR A 46 -0.01 -13.38 -13.64
CA THR A 46 -1.04 -12.32 -13.60
C THR A 46 -0.50 -11.05 -12.95
N PHE A 47 0.25 -11.19 -11.84
CA PHE A 47 0.87 -10.05 -11.18
C PHE A 47 1.83 -9.30 -12.11
N LEU A 48 2.72 -10.00 -12.82
CA LEU A 48 3.70 -9.38 -13.72
C LEU A 48 3.03 -8.67 -14.90
N GLN A 49 1.95 -9.23 -15.44
CA GLN A 49 1.17 -8.59 -16.51
C GLN A 49 0.53 -7.27 -16.04
N GLU A 50 -0.12 -7.29 -14.87
CA GLU A 50 -0.70 -6.07 -14.31
C GLU A 50 0.38 -5.06 -13.91
N PHE A 51 1.49 -5.52 -13.32
CA PHE A 51 2.62 -4.66 -12.97
C PHE A 51 3.22 -3.96 -14.20
N GLU A 52 3.45 -4.69 -15.29
CA GLU A 52 3.96 -4.14 -16.55
C GLU A 52 2.98 -3.11 -17.15
N LYS A 53 1.68 -3.39 -17.12
CA LYS A 53 0.64 -2.44 -17.56
C LYS A 53 0.69 -1.11 -16.79
N TYR A 54 0.84 -1.15 -15.47
CA TYR A 54 1.01 0.09 -14.68
C TYR A 54 2.35 0.77 -14.94
N TYR A 55 3.43 0.00 -15.09
CA TYR A 55 4.73 0.54 -15.42
C TYR A 55 4.73 1.24 -16.78
N ASP A 56 4.01 0.71 -17.76
CA ASP A 56 3.83 1.34 -19.07
C ASP A 56 2.98 2.60 -19.01
N LYS A 57 1.87 2.61 -18.24
CA LYS A 57 1.11 3.84 -17.95
C LYS A 57 2.02 4.91 -17.35
N PHE A 58 2.85 4.53 -16.37
CA PHE A 58 3.79 5.43 -15.73
C PHE A 58 4.81 5.99 -16.74
N LYS A 59 5.41 5.15 -17.60
CA LYS A 59 6.33 5.59 -18.68
C LYS A 59 5.67 6.56 -19.66
N ARG A 60 4.37 6.41 -19.94
CA ARG A 60 3.58 7.34 -20.77
C ARG A 60 3.16 8.62 -20.05
N LYS A 61 3.61 8.86 -18.81
CA LYS A 61 3.26 10.01 -17.97
C LYS A 61 1.76 10.05 -17.59
N GLU A 62 1.10 8.90 -17.53
CA GLU A 62 -0.31 8.78 -17.15
C GLU A 62 -0.49 8.62 -15.63
N PHE A 63 0.40 9.21 -14.82
CA PHE A 63 0.42 9.03 -13.36
C PHE A 63 -0.90 9.41 -12.68
N LEU A 64 -1.57 10.46 -13.14
CA LEU A 64 -2.86 10.89 -12.58
C LEU A 64 -3.93 9.78 -12.66
N SER A 65 -3.94 8.97 -13.72
CA SER A 65 -4.87 7.84 -13.82
C SER A 65 -4.59 6.74 -12.79
N ILE A 66 -3.31 6.51 -12.50
CA ILE A 66 -2.85 5.56 -11.48
C ILE A 66 -3.21 6.08 -10.10
N LEU A 67 -3.02 7.39 -9.88
CA LEU A 67 -3.33 8.06 -8.62
C LEU A 67 -4.83 7.99 -8.29
N GLU A 68 -5.72 8.21 -9.26
CA GLU A 68 -7.16 8.11 -9.04
C GLU A 68 -7.58 6.68 -8.66
N GLU A 69 -7.05 5.66 -9.36
CA GLU A 69 -7.29 4.27 -8.98
C GLU A 69 -6.71 3.91 -7.61
N TRP A 70 -5.53 4.44 -7.27
CA TRP A 70 -4.92 4.26 -5.95
C TRP A 70 -5.79 4.89 -4.85
N LYS A 71 -6.30 6.10 -5.03
CA LYS A 71 -7.21 6.75 -4.06
C LYS A 71 -8.48 5.93 -3.83
N LEU A 72 -9.08 5.42 -4.91
CA LEU A 72 -10.31 4.59 -4.83
C LEU A 72 -10.10 3.30 -4.04
N ASN A 73 -8.92 2.70 -4.15
CA ASN A 73 -8.58 1.45 -3.45
C ASN A 73 -7.89 1.67 -2.09
N SER A 74 -7.73 2.92 -1.65
CA SER A 74 -7.00 3.23 -0.41
C SER A 74 -7.84 2.94 0.82
N HIS A 75 -7.37 2.01 1.66
CA HIS A 75 -7.96 1.78 2.99
C HIS A 75 -7.65 2.90 4.00
N THR A 76 -6.70 3.79 3.68
CA THR A 76 -6.16 4.82 4.58
C THR A 76 -6.98 6.12 4.53
N LEU A 77 -7.46 6.50 3.34
CA LEU A 77 -8.16 7.76 3.14
C LEU A 77 -9.48 7.81 3.92
N GLY A 78 -9.80 8.99 4.46
CA GLY A 78 -10.97 9.24 5.30
C GLY A 78 -10.83 8.76 6.75
N LYS A 79 -9.64 8.32 7.17
CA LYS A 79 -9.39 7.81 8.53
C LYS A 79 -8.44 8.69 9.32
N LYS A 80 -8.64 8.71 10.64
CA LYS A 80 -7.60 9.17 11.57
C LYS A 80 -6.48 8.15 11.59
N VAL A 81 -5.27 8.62 11.35
CA VAL A 81 -4.06 7.79 11.31
C VAL A 81 -2.95 8.45 12.10
N ARG A 82 -2.04 7.59 12.59
CA ARG A 82 -0.78 7.99 13.18
C ARG A 82 0.32 7.59 12.20
N VAL A 83 1.12 8.54 11.77
CA VAL A 83 2.22 8.29 10.82
C VAL A 83 3.54 8.49 11.52
N ASP A 84 4.31 7.42 11.61
CA ASP A 84 5.68 7.41 12.10
C ASP A 84 6.64 7.72 10.96
N MET A 85 7.42 8.79 11.11
CA MET A 85 8.45 9.23 10.17
C MET A 85 9.87 9.01 10.73
N GLY A 86 10.03 8.14 11.73
CA GLY A 86 11.28 7.88 12.44
C GLY A 86 11.58 8.92 13.51
N GLU A 87 11.85 10.16 13.10
CA GLU A 87 12.18 11.25 14.05
C GLU A 87 10.94 11.87 14.71
N LYS A 88 9.77 11.67 14.09
CA LYS A 88 8.52 12.28 14.55
C LYS A 88 7.34 11.38 14.24
N ILE A 89 6.34 11.45 15.12
CA ILE A 89 5.03 10.87 14.89
C ILE A 89 4.04 12.00 14.66
N ILE A 90 3.27 11.91 13.58
CA ILE A 90 2.23 12.88 13.23
C ILE A 90 0.88 12.16 13.22
N THR A 91 -0.07 12.69 13.98
CA THR A 91 -1.46 12.23 13.97
C THR A 91 -2.33 13.22 13.20
N GLY A 92 -3.29 12.69 12.44
CA GLY A 92 -4.26 13.49 11.72
C GLY A 92 -5.22 12.63 10.90
N GLU A 93 -6.16 13.26 10.22
CA GLU A 93 -7.04 12.60 9.26
C GLU A 93 -6.38 12.57 7.88
N ALA A 94 -6.29 11.39 7.26
CA ALA A 94 -5.81 11.20 5.90
C ALA A 94 -6.86 11.66 4.89
N VAL A 95 -6.77 12.89 4.42
CA VAL A 95 -7.82 13.52 3.62
C VAL A 95 -7.61 13.38 2.11
N ASN A 96 -6.37 13.20 1.65
CA ASN A 96 -6.07 13.04 0.22
C ASN A 96 -4.68 12.45 -0.02
N ILE A 97 -4.39 12.10 -1.27
CA ILE A 97 -3.04 11.91 -1.81
C ILE A 97 -2.89 12.94 -2.94
N ASN A 98 -1.85 13.78 -2.90
CA ASN A 98 -1.65 14.81 -3.93
C ASN A 98 -1.04 14.24 -5.23
N GLU A 99 -0.89 15.10 -6.23
CA GLU A 99 -0.35 14.75 -7.56
C GLU A 99 1.12 14.33 -7.55
N GLU A 100 1.83 14.52 -6.44
CA GLU A 100 3.21 14.07 -6.23
C GLU A 100 3.26 12.71 -5.50
N GLY A 101 2.10 12.15 -5.14
CA GLY A 101 1.99 10.91 -4.37
C GLY A 101 2.14 11.08 -2.86
N ALA A 102 2.18 12.31 -2.34
CA ALA A 102 2.28 12.57 -0.90
C ALA A 102 0.90 12.46 -0.23
N LEU A 103 0.85 11.80 0.94
CA LEU A 103 -0.34 11.73 1.78
C LEU A 103 -0.60 13.10 2.42
N ILE A 104 -1.83 13.60 2.32
CA ILE A 104 -2.26 14.85 2.96
C ILE A 104 -2.95 14.51 4.26
N LEU A 105 -2.34 14.93 5.38
CA LEU A 105 -2.92 14.82 6.72
C LEU A 105 -3.50 16.15 7.17
N LYS A 106 -4.73 16.12 7.67
CA LYS A 106 -5.36 17.23 8.39
C LYS A 106 -5.19 17.00 9.89
N LYS A 107 -4.45 17.90 10.55
CA LYS A 107 -4.28 17.91 12.01
C LYS A 107 -5.53 18.42 12.73
N GLU A 108 -5.56 18.23 14.05
CA GLU A 108 -6.64 18.74 14.91
C GLU A 108 -6.78 20.26 14.88
N ASP A 109 -5.67 20.98 14.73
CA ASP A 109 -5.63 22.44 14.54
C ASP A 109 -6.10 22.89 13.14
N GLY A 110 -6.51 21.94 12.29
CA GLY A 110 -6.95 22.18 10.92
C GLY A 110 -5.83 22.30 9.89
N LYS A 111 -4.55 22.29 10.31
CA LYS A 111 -3.40 22.42 9.40
C LYS A 111 -3.27 21.18 8.52
N LEU A 112 -3.02 21.42 7.22
CA LEU A 112 -2.67 20.37 6.27
C LEU A 112 -1.16 20.15 6.21
N ILE A 113 -0.73 18.89 6.17
CA ILE A 113 0.66 18.49 6.08
C ILE A 113 0.81 17.42 5.01
N ASN A 114 1.82 17.58 4.15
CA ASN A 114 2.21 16.58 3.16
C ASN A 114 3.21 15.60 3.78
N ILE A 115 2.95 14.31 3.65
CA ILE A 115 3.81 13.23 4.08
C ILE A 115 4.26 12.44 2.85
N ILE A 116 5.55 12.56 2.51
CA ILE A 116 6.14 11.89 1.34
C ILE A 116 6.50 10.43 1.66
N SER A 117 6.87 10.15 2.91
CA SER A 117 7.23 8.81 3.38
C SER A 117 7.01 8.69 4.89
N GLY A 118 6.66 7.49 5.32
CA GLY A 118 6.41 7.13 6.71
C GLY A 118 5.65 5.82 6.82
N THR A 119 5.51 5.32 8.04
CA THR A 119 4.76 4.11 8.36
C THR A 119 3.47 4.50 9.06
N ILE A 120 2.33 4.01 8.57
CA ILE A 120 1.06 4.17 9.27
C ILE A 120 1.04 3.18 10.43
N CYS A 121 0.99 3.70 11.64
CA CYS A 121 0.76 2.96 12.86
C CYS A 121 -0.74 2.98 13.20
N LYS A 122 -1.26 1.86 13.70
CA LYS A 122 -2.54 1.86 14.42
C LYS A 122 -2.38 2.58 15.76
#